data_AF-A0AAV8XWC8-F1
#
_entry.id   AF-A0AAV8XWC8-F1
#
_cell.length_a   1.000
_cell.length_b   1.000
_cell.length_c   1.000
_cell.angle_alpha   90.00
_cell.angle_beta   90.00
_cell.angle_gamma   90.00
#
_symmetry.space_group_name_H-M   'P 1'
#
loop_
_entity.id
_entity.type
_entity.pdbx_description
1 polymer ?
#
loop_
_entity_poly.entity_id
_entity_poly.type
_entity_poly.pdbx_seq_one_letter_code
_entity_poly.pdbx_strand_id
1 'polypeptide(L)'
;FLPLENFCITITYFRGNKDYLQHIYQPTFIRMPPWVIGILLGYIIFKYQQVRIPKGANICLWFFSLSLMVYLILIHVVFTRNQYDPLRSAVFNSCARSAWAIALSLIIYLCVTGHGG
;
A
#
# COMPACT_ATOMS: atom_id res chain seq x y z
N PHE A 1 -8.81 -24.75 -41.50
CA PHE A 1 -8.42 -23.35 -41.77
C PHE A 1 -8.80 -22.53 -40.54
N LEU A 2 -8.00 -22.57 -39.48
CA LEU A 2 -8.21 -21.68 -38.32
C LEU A 2 -7.82 -20.25 -38.78
N PRO A 3 -8.62 -19.21 -38.50
CA PRO A 3 -8.34 -17.88 -39.06
C PRO A 3 -7.08 -17.32 -38.41
N LEU A 4 -6.15 -16.83 -39.24
CA LEU A 4 -4.90 -16.15 -38.85
C LEU A 4 -5.11 -15.05 -37.79
N GLU A 5 -6.29 -14.44 -37.73
CA GLU A 5 -6.66 -13.46 -36.71
C GLU A 5 -6.63 -14.03 -35.29
N ASN A 6 -7.15 -15.24 -35.06
CA ASN A 6 -7.17 -15.85 -33.73
C ASN A 6 -5.75 -16.18 -33.22
N PHE A 7 -4.83 -16.47 -34.15
CA PHE A 7 -3.44 -16.75 -33.82
C PHE A 7 -2.68 -15.48 -33.46
N CYS A 8 -2.90 -14.37 -34.20
CA CYS A 8 -2.33 -13.07 -33.88
C CYS A 8 -2.84 -12.52 -32.53
N ILE A 9 -4.14 -12.64 -32.26
CA ILE A 9 -4.75 -12.26 -30.98
C ILE A 9 -4.17 -13.10 -29.84
N THR A 10 -3.98 -14.40 -30.04
CA THR A 10 -3.36 -15.28 -29.04
C THR A 10 -1.90 -14.88 -28.78
N ILE A 11 -1.09 -14.64 -29.82
CA ILE A 11 0.31 -14.24 -29.65
C ILE A 11 0.42 -12.88 -28.96
N THR A 12 -0.40 -11.89 -29.34
CA THR A 12 -0.42 -10.57 -28.68
C THR A 12 -0.91 -10.66 -27.23
N TYR A 13 -1.89 -11.52 -26.95
CA TYR A 13 -2.36 -11.80 -25.59
C TYR A 13 -1.29 -12.47 -24.74
N PHE A 14 -0.58 -13.46 -25.28
CA PHE A 14 0.54 -14.12 -24.61
C PHE A 14 1.75 -13.19 -24.40
N ARG A 15 2.05 -12.33 -25.37
CA ARG A 15 3.10 -11.31 -25.28
C ARG A 15 2.75 -10.32 -24.17
N GLY A 16 1.55 -9.76 -24.21
CA GLY A 16 1.01 -8.91 -23.16
C GLY A 16 1.10 -9.59 -21.78
N ASN A 17 0.60 -10.81 -21.62
CA ASN A 17 0.65 -11.52 -20.34
C ASN A 17 2.08 -11.72 -19.80
N LYS A 18 3.05 -12.04 -20.67
CA LYS A 18 4.47 -12.13 -20.27
C LYS A 18 5.02 -10.77 -19.87
N ASP A 19 4.72 -9.72 -20.63
CA ASP A 19 5.17 -8.36 -20.34
C ASP A 19 4.53 -7.85 -19.02
N TYR A 20 3.25 -8.13 -18.76
CA TYR A 20 2.57 -7.81 -17.49
C TYR A 20 3.19 -8.58 -16.32
N LEU A 21 3.45 -9.87 -16.48
CA LEU A 21 4.08 -10.69 -15.45
C LEU A 21 5.49 -10.17 -15.14
N GLN A 22 6.30 -9.88 -16.15
CA GLN A 22 7.69 -9.46 -15.98
C GLN A 22 7.83 -8.01 -15.49
N HIS A 23 7.02 -7.08 -15.99
CA HIS A 23 7.17 -5.65 -15.68
C HIS A 23 6.32 -5.16 -14.50
N ILE A 24 5.20 -5.80 -14.18
CA ILE A 24 4.32 -5.40 -13.07
C ILE A 24 4.33 -6.41 -11.92
N TYR A 25 4.40 -7.72 -12.20
CA TYR A 25 4.22 -8.75 -11.16
C TYR A 25 5.53 -9.24 -10.54
N GLN A 26 6.59 -9.34 -11.33
CA GLN A 26 7.92 -9.79 -10.90
C GLN A 26 8.78 -8.75 -10.16
N PRO A 27 8.62 -7.42 -10.29
CA PRO A 27 9.51 -6.51 -9.60
C PRO A 27 9.27 -6.54 -8.09
N THR A 28 10.19 -7.18 -7.35
CA THR A 28 10.18 -7.28 -5.88
C THR A 28 10.13 -5.90 -5.22
N PHE A 29 10.67 -4.88 -5.91
CA PHE A 29 10.68 -3.48 -5.48
C PHE A 29 9.30 -2.93 -5.13
N ILE A 30 8.22 -3.43 -5.76
CA ILE A 30 6.86 -2.95 -5.54
C ILE A 30 6.30 -3.48 -4.19
N ARG A 31 6.89 -4.57 -3.65
CA ARG A 31 6.54 -5.16 -2.34
C ARG A 31 7.53 -4.82 -1.22
N MET A 32 8.70 -4.26 -1.55
CA MET A 32 9.69 -3.77 -0.58
C MET A 32 9.21 -2.63 0.35
N PRO A 33 8.42 -1.62 -0.09
CA PRO A 33 8.09 -0.48 0.76
C PRO A 33 7.46 -0.82 2.12
N PRO A 34 6.44 -1.69 2.23
CA PRO A 34 5.87 -2.06 3.54
C PRO A 34 6.88 -2.73 4.47
N TRP A 35 7.83 -3.48 3.92
CA TRP A 35 8.89 -4.15 4.69
C TRP A 35 9.84 -3.15 5.33
N VAL A 36 10.31 -2.16 4.55
CA VAL A 36 11.22 -1.12 5.04
C VAL A 36 10.54 -0.27 6.11
N ILE A 37 9.27 0.09 5.92
CA ILE A 37 8.48 0.87 6.89
C ILE A 37 8.35 0.12 8.21
N GLY A 38 8.06 -1.19 8.17
CA GLY A 38 7.95 -2.03 9.37
C GLY A 38 9.28 -2.17 10.13
N ILE A 39 10.39 -2.38 9.42
CA ILE A 39 11.72 -2.46 10.03
C ILE A 39 12.10 -1.13 10.69
N LEU A 40 11.87 -0.02 9.99
CA LEU A 40 12.17 1.30 10.52
C LEU A 40 11.36 1.60 11.79
N LEU A 41 10.07 1.26 11.80
CA LEU A 41 9.22 1.37 12.97
C LEU A 41 9.75 0.52 14.14
N GLY A 42 10.07 -0.75 13.90
CA GLY A 42 10.63 -1.64 14.93
C GLY A 42 11.92 -1.09 15.53
N TYR A 43 12.80 -0.51 14.70
CA TYR A 43 14.01 0.15 15.16
C TYR A 43 13.72 1.40 16.02
N ILE A 44 12.74 2.23 15.61
CA ILE A 44 12.31 3.40 16.38
C ILE A 44 11.76 2.95 17.74
N ILE A 45 10.91 1.93 17.78
CA ILE A 45 10.36 1.38 19.03
C ILE A 45 11.49 0.92 19.96
N PHE A 46 12.46 0.16 19.43
CA PHE A 46 13.59 -0.33 20.19
C PHE A 46 14.45 0.82 20.76
N LYS A 47 14.69 1.87 19.98
CA LYS A 47 15.53 3.00 20.39
C LYS A 47 14.82 3.97 21.35
N TYR A 48 13.51 4.17 21.18
CA TYR A 48 12.72 5.16 21.92
C TYR A 48 11.81 4.52 22.99
N GLN A 49 12.13 3.30 23.44
CA GLN A 49 11.35 2.52 24.42
C GLN A 49 11.12 3.25 25.77
N GLN A 50 11.93 4.28 26.08
CA GLN A 50 11.85 5.07 27.32
C GLN A 50 11.05 6.39 27.18
N VAL A 51 10.59 6.74 25.97
CA VAL A 51 9.86 8.00 25.76
C VAL A 51 8.40 7.82 26.20
N ARG A 52 8.03 8.43 27.33
CA ARG A 52 6.63 8.51 27.76
C ARG A 52 5.85 9.43 26.82
N ILE A 53 5.02 8.84 25.98
CA ILE A 53 4.14 9.60 25.08
C ILE A 53 2.99 10.21 25.89
N PRO A 54 2.68 11.52 25.71
CA PRO A 54 1.51 12.12 26.31
C PRO A 54 0.22 11.51 25.74
N LYS A 55 -0.77 11.24 26.60
CA LYS A 55 -2.06 10.63 26.23
C LYS A 55 -2.75 11.32 25.04
N GLY A 56 -2.61 12.64 24.91
CA GLY A 56 -3.15 13.41 23.78
C GLY A 56 -2.54 13.02 22.44
N ALA A 57 -1.22 12.82 22.38
CA ALA A 57 -0.56 12.37 21.14
C ALA A 57 -0.99 10.95 20.76
N ASN A 58 -1.23 10.06 21.73
CA ASN A 58 -1.75 8.72 21.47
C ASN A 58 -3.15 8.76 20.82
N ILE A 59 -4.05 9.60 21.32
CA ILE A 59 -5.40 9.76 20.76
C ILE A 59 -5.33 10.32 19.33
N CYS A 60 -4.50 11.35 19.10
CA CYS A 60 -4.31 11.89 17.76
C CYS A 60 -3.79 10.83 16.78
N LEU A 61 -2.86 9.99 17.21
CA LEU A 61 -2.27 8.93 16.37
C LEU A 61 -3.27 7.81 16.06
N TRP A 62 -4.18 7.50 16.99
CA TRP A 62 -5.32 6.59 16.79
C TRP A 62 -6.27 7.11 15.70
N PHE A 63 -6.75 8.35 15.87
CA PHE A 63 -7.65 8.97 14.90
C PHE A 63 -6.97 9.12 13.55
N PHE A 64 -5.69 9.49 13.53
CA PHE A 64 -4.93 9.61 12.29
C PHE A 64 -4.83 8.26 11.57
N SER A 65 -4.52 7.17 12.27
CA SER A 65 -4.43 5.85 11.64
C SER A 65 -5.77 5.36 11.10
N LEU A 66 -6.85 5.48 11.87
CA LEU A 66 -8.20 5.12 11.42
C LEU A 66 -8.66 5.99 10.24
N SER A 67 -8.43 7.30 10.33
CA SER A 67 -8.77 8.25 9.26
C SER A 67 -8.01 7.92 7.98
N LEU A 68 -6.72 7.60 8.08
CA LEU A 68 -5.90 7.20 6.94
C LEU A 68 -6.44 5.93 6.27
N MET A 69 -6.82 4.92 7.07
CA MET A 69 -7.39 3.67 6.56
C MET A 69 -8.71 3.91 5.82
N VAL A 70 -9.62 4.68 6.41
CA VAL A 70 -10.90 5.02 5.79
C VAL A 70 -10.69 5.85 4.53
N TYR A 71 -9.80 6.84 4.57
CA TYR A 71 -9.46 7.69 3.42
C TYR A 71 -8.95 6.87 2.23
N LEU A 72 -8.04 5.91 2.47
CA LEU A 72 -7.54 5.03 1.41
C LEU A 72 -8.66 4.20 0.78
N ILE A 73 -9.59 3.68 1.58
CA ILE A 73 -10.75 2.91 1.10
C ILE A 73 -11.68 3.81 0.27
N LEU A 74 -12.03 4.99 0.78
CA LEU A 74 -12.92 5.93 0.10
C LEU A 74 -12.34 6.38 -1.24
N ILE A 75 -11.05 6.71 -1.27
CA ILE A 75 -10.38 7.07 -2.51
C ILE A 75 -10.40 5.91 -3.49
N HIS A 76 -10.10 4.69 -3.05
CA HIS A 76 -10.16 3.53 -3.92
C HIS A 76 -11.56 3.37 -4.55
N VAL A 77 -12.63 3.56 -3.77
CA VAL A 77 -14.02 3.50 -4.28
C VAL A 77 -14.31 4.62 -5.29
N VAL A 78 -13.86 5.85 -5.03
CA VAL A 78 -14.05 6.99 -5.93
C VAL A 78 -13.28 6.79 -7.24
N PHE A 79 -12.04 6.29 -7.18
CA PHE A 79 -11.24 6.00 -8.37
C PHE A 79 -11.86 4.91 -9.23
N THR A 80 -12.44 3.87 -8.63
CA THR A 80 -13.13 2.81 -9.40
C THR A 80 -14.36 3.34 -10.15
N ARG A 81 -15.00 4.41 -9.66
CA ARG A 81 -16.22 4.99 -10.29
C ARG A 81 -15.95 6.11 -11.29
N ASN A 82 -14.75 6.69 -11.29
CA ASN A 82 -14.42 7.82 -12.16
C ASN A 82 -13.73 7.36 -13.46
N GLN A 83 -13.59 8.28 -14.42
CA GLN A 83 -12.86 8.03 -15.66
C GLN A 83 -11.43 7.55 -15.37
N TYR A 84 -11.01 6.49 -16.07
CA TYR A 84 -9.71 5.86 -15.87
C TYR A 84 -8.58 6.75 -16.39
N ASP A 85 -7.79 7.27 -15.46
CA ASP A 85 -6.58 8.04 -15.78
C ASP A 85 -5.33 7.21 -15.40
N PRO A 86 -4.48 6.84 -16.37
CA PRO A 86 -3.39 5.89 -16.15
C PRO A 86 -2.31 6.47 -15.23
N LEU A 87 -2.02 7.77 -15.33
CA LEU A 87 -1.01 8.42 -14.49
C LEU A 87 -1.47 8.46 -13.04
N ARG A 88 -2.74 8.86 -12.83
CA ARG A 88 -3.34 8.97 -11.50
C ARG A 88 -3.46 7.61 -10.82
N SER A 89 -3.81 6.58 -11.59
CA SER A 89 -3.97 5.21 -11.09
C SER A 89 -2.63 4.57 -10.73
N ALA A 90 -1.57 4.81 -11.51
CA ALA A 90 -0.24 4.30 -11.22
C ALA A 90 0.32 4.89 -9.91
N VAL A 91 0.23 6.22 -9.74
CA VAL A 91 0.70 6.91 -8.52
C VAL A 91 -0.09 6.46 -7.29
N PHE A 92 -1.42 6.35 -7.40
CA PHE A 92 -2.26 5.90 -6.31
C PHE A 92 -1.93 4.45 -5.90
N ASN A 93 -1.80 3.54 -6.86
CA ASN A 93 -1.49 2.14 -6.58
C ASN A 93 -0.12 1.95 -5.90
N SER A 94 0.89 2.73 -6.30
CA SER A 94 2.21 2.71 -5.66
C SER A 94 2.18 3.25 -4.23
N CYS A 95 1.50 4.38 -3.99
CA CYS A 95 1.44 5.01 -2.66
C CYS A 95 0.45 4.36 -1.70
N ALA A 96 -0.62 3.74 -2.19
CA ALA A 96 -1.65 3.14 -1.34
C ALA A 96 -1.06 2.05 -0.44
N ARG A 97 -0.20 1.19 -0.99
CA ARG A 97 0.47 0.10 -0.24
C ARG A 97 1.38 0.65 0.87
N SER A 98 2.15 1.70 0.60
CA SER A 98 3.02 2.34 1.60
C SER A 98 2.21 3.08 2.65
N ALA A 99 1.17 3.81 2.26
CA ALA A 99 0.29 4.52 3.20
C ALA A 99 -0.42 3.54 4.15
N TRP A 100 -0.89 2.40 3.64
CA TRP A 100 -1.50 1.35 4.45
C TRP A 100 -0.52 0.76 5.46
N ALA A 101 0.73 0.51 5.05
CA ALA A 101 1.78 0.06 5.94
C ALA A 101 2.12 1.10 7.03
N ILE A 102 2.11 2.39 6.69
CA ILE A 102 2.30 3.47 7.67
C ILE A 102 1.16 3.44 8.71
N ALA A 103 -0.10 3.36 8.30
CA ALA A 103 -1.21 3.28 9.26
C ALA A 103 -1.10 2.06 10.18
N LEU A 104 -0.75 0.89 9.65
CA LEU A 104 -0.50 -0.30 10.48
C LEU A 104 0.67 -0.09 11.44
N SER A 105 1.75 0.52 10.97
CA SER A 105 2.94 0.79 11.79
C SER A 105 2.60 1.71 12.97
N LEU A 106 1.72 2.70 12.75
CA LEU A 106 1.17 3.53 13.82
C LEU A 106 0.36 2.66 14.79
N ILE A 107 -0.59 1.84 14.33
CA ILE A 107 -1.38 0.97 15.23
C ILE A 107 -0.47 0.12 16.13
N ILE A 108 0.54 -0.54 15.54
CA ILE A 108 1.52 -1.34 16.29
C ILE A 108 2.23 -0.48 17.34
N TYR A 109 2.68 0.72 16.97
CA TYR A 109 3.31 1.66 17.89
C TYR A 109 2.42 2.04 19.07
N LEU A 110 1.13 2.30 18.82
CA LEU A 110 0.16 2.57 19.89
C LEU A 110 -0.05 1.37 20.80
N CYS A 111 -0.15 0.16 20.24
CA CYS A 111 -0.27 -1.08 21.01
C CYS A 111 0.94 -1.32 21.92
N VAL A 112 2.16 -1.09 21.42
CA VAL A 112 3.39 -1.27 22.20
C VAL A 112 3.54 -0.21 23.29
N THR A 113 3.06 1.02 23.06
CA THR A 113 3.13 2.11 24.04
C THR A 113 2.12 1.95 25.19
N GLY A 114 1.41 0.82 25.28
CA GLY A 114 0.59 0.47 26.45
C GLY A 114 -0.70 1.28 26.60
N HIS A 115 -1.14 1.95 25.54
CA HIS A 115 -2.43 2.66 25.50
C HIS A 115 -3.40 1.99 24.51
N GLY A 116 -3.30 0.67 24.37
CA GLY A 116 -4.20 -0.16 23.58
C GLY A 116 -5.51 -0.39 24.34
N GLY A 117 -6.31 0.68 24.49
CA GLY A 117 -7.56 0.67 25.26
C GLY A 117 -7.54 1.65 26.42
#